data_AF-C9DFA9-F1
#
_entry.id   AF-C9DFA9-F1
#
_cell.length_a   1.000
_cell.length_b   1.000
_cell.length_c   1.000
_cell.angle_alpha   90.00
_cell.angle_beta   90.00
_cell.angle_gamma   90.00
#
_symmetry.space_group_name_H-M   'P 1'
#
loop_
_entity.id
_entity.type
_entity.pdbx_description
1 polymer ?
#
loop_
_entity_poly.entity_id
_entity_poly.type
_entity_poly.pdbx_seq_one_letter_code
_entity_poly.pdbx_strand_id
1 'polypeptide(L)'
;IRESTDLNIKFSAASICVQTTLWKLDDFDETTGKYFITIGGNEGNPGRETISNWFKIEKFERDYKLVYCPTVCNFCKVICKDIGIFIQDGTRRLALSDVPFK
;
A
#
# COMPACT_ATOMS: atom_id res chain seq x y z
N ILE A 1 14.33 -7.23 5.47
CA ILE A 1 13.70 -6.51 4.34
C ILE A 1 14.56 -6.74 3.10
N ARG A 2 13.94 -7.07 1.96
CA ARG A 2 14.61 -7.33 0.67
C ARG A 2 13.82 -6.62 -0.43
N GLU A 3 14.49 -6.25 -1.52
CA GLU A 3 13.84 -5.64 -2.68
C GLU A 3 12.82 -6.60 -3.32
N SER A 4 11.75 -6.04 -3.88
CA SER A 4 10.68 -6.74 -4.63
C SER A 4 10.07 -7.96 -3.91
N THR A 5 10.11 -7.99 -2.59
CA THR A 5 9.54 -9.05 -1.75
C THR A 5 8.27 -8.55 -1.06
N ASP A 6 7.19 -9.33 -1.11
CA ASP A 6 5.92 -9.01 -0.42
C ASP A 6 6.15 -8.84 1.08
N LEU A 7 5.70 -7.72 1.63
CA LEU A 7 5.78 -7.43 3.06
C LEU A 7 4.55 -6.64 3.55
N ASN A 8 4.25 -6.77 4.85
CA ASN A 8 3.32 -5.88 5.53
C ASN A 8 4.08 -4.65 6.08
N ILE A 9 3.43 -3.48 6.09
CA ILE A 9 3.96 -2.23 6.66
C ILE A 9 3.04 -1.80 7.80
N LYS A 10 3.58 -1.35 8.93
CA LYS A 10 2.78 -0.82 10.05
C LYS A 10 3.47 0.32 10.77
N PHE A 11 2.70 1.24 11.32
CA PHE A 11 3.24 2.24 12.24
C PHE A 11 3.42 1.64 13.64
N SER A 12 4.56 1.88 14.28
CA SER A 12 4.85 1.40 15.64
C SER A 12 4.21 2.23 16.75
N ALA A 13 3.65 3.40 16.43
CA ALA A 13 3.04 4.30 17.40
C ALA A 13 1.60 3.88 17.75
N ALA A 14 1.19 4.14 18.99
CA ALA A 14 -0.19 3.99 19.40
C ALA A 14 -1.08 5.03 18.69
N SER A 15 -2.29 4.61 18.33
CA SER A 15 -3.33 5.47 17.76
C SER A 15 -4.54 5.48 18.68
N ILE A 16 -5.34 6.56 18.62
CA ILE A 16 -6.67 6.61 19.24
C ILE A 16 -7.71 5.80 18.45
N CYS A 17 -7.38 5.43 17.21
CA CYS A 17 -8.22 4.60 16.36
C CYS A 17 -8.20 3.14 16.85
N VAL A 18 -9.37 2.48 16.83
CA VAL A 18 -9.51 1.07 17.22
C VAL A 18 -8.90 0.13 16.15
N GLN A 19 -8.85 0.58 14.90
CA GLN A 19 -8.26 -0.18 13.80
C GLN A 19 -6.74 -0.36 13.98
N THR A 20 -6.20 -1.42 13.39
CA THR A 20 -4.75 -1.66 13.38
C THR A 20 -4.00 -0.53 12.68
N THR A 21 -2.72 -0.35 13.00
CA THR A 21 -1.83 0.59 12.29
C THR A 21 -1.18 -0.02 11.05
N LEU A 22 -1.64 -1.21 10.64
CA LEU A 22 -1.11 -1.95 9.51
C LEU A 22 -1.71 -1.42 8.22
N TRP A 23 -0.86 -1.21 7.22
CA TRP A 23 -1.21 -0.61 5.95
C TRP A 23 -2.02 -1.58 5.09
N LYS A 24 -3.00 -1.04 4.37
CA LYS A 24 -3.75 -1.75 3.34
C LYS A 24 -4.01 -0.82 2.16
N LEU A 25 -4.18 -1.40 0.98
CA LEU A 25 -4.87 -0.75 -0.12
C LEU A 25 -6.37 -0.73 0.20
N ASP A 26 -6.96 0.44 0.22
CA ASP A 26 -8.39 0.60 0.48
C ASP A 26 -9.22 0.49 -0.81
N ASP A 27 -10.54 0.44 -0.64
CA ASP A 27 -11.47 0.44 -1.77
C ASP A 27 -11.30 1.69 -2.64
N PHE A 28 -11.75 1.59 -3.90
CA PHE A 28 -11.69 2.72 -4.83
C PHE A 28 -12.55 3.87 -4.31
N ASP A 29 -11.92 5.03 -4.12
CA ASP A 29 -12.64 6.25 -3.79
C ASP A 29 -13.15 6.90 -5.08
N GLU A 30 -14.45 6.77 -5.32
CA GLU A 30 -15.11 7.35 -6.50
C GLU A 30 -15.05 8.87 -6.56
N THR A 31 -14.92 9.54 -5.40
CA THR A 31 -14.92 11.02 -5.34
C THR A 31 -13.60 11.60 -5.83
N THR A 32 -12.49 10.91 -5.57
CA THR A 32 -11.14 11.33 -5.97
C THR A 32 -10.61 10.55 -7.17
N GLY A 33 -11.25 9.43 -7.52
CA GLY A 33 -10.79 8.50 -8.55
C GLY A 33 -9.48 7.80 -8.19
N LYS A 34 -9.24 7.53 -6.89
CA LYS A 34 -7.97 6.98 -6.39
C LYS A 34 -8.18 5.74 -5.51
N TYR A 35 -7.18 4.88 -5.52
CA TYR A 35 -6.99 3.86 -4.50
C TYR A 35 -5.96 4.37 -3.49
N PHE A 36 -6.38 4.56 -2.24
CA PHE A 36 -5.51 5.08 -1.19
C PHE A 36 -4.86 3.96 -0.39
N ILE A 37 -3.69 4.26 0.15
CA ILE A 37 -3.09 3.45 1.22
C ILE A 37 -3.61 3.98 2.55
N THR A 38 -4.28 3.12 3.31
CA THR A 38 -4.86 3.44 4.61
C THR A 38 -4.37 2.46 5.67
N ILE A 39 -4.75 2.66 6.93
CA ILE A 39 -4.49 1.71 8.02
C ILE A 39 -5.70 0.78 8.21
N GLY A 40 -5.57 -0.21 9.09
CA GLY A 40 -6.64 -1.18 9.38
C GLY A 40 -6.50 -2.50 8.64
N GLY A 41 -5.33 -2.81 8.09
CA GLY A 41 -5.04 -4.12 7.50
C GLY A 41 -4.81 -5.23 8.54
N ASN A 42 -4.59 -6.45 8.05
CA ASN A 42 -4.29 -7.64 8.85
C ASN A 42 -2.86 -8.11 8.60
N GLU A 43 -2.17 -8.50 9.68
CA GLU A 43 -0.79 -8.98 9.63
C GLU A 43 -0.75 -10.46 9.22
N GLY A 44 0.12 -10.81 8.28
CA GLY A 44 0.33 -12.19 7.84
C GLY A 44 -0.81 -12.78 7.01
N ASN A 45 -0.98 -14.10 7.11
CA ASN A 45 -1.91 -14.92 6.31
C ASN A 45 -1.83 -14.62 4.79
N PRO A 46 -0.65 -14.77 4.14
CA PRO A 46 -0.47 -14.41 2.73
C PRO A 46 -1.41 -15.23 1.84
N GLY A 47 -2.31 -14.53 1.14
CA GLY A 47 -3.30 -15.16 0.28
C GLY A 47 -4.35 -14.19 -0.20
N ARG A 48 -5.43 -14.72 -0.80
CA ARG A 48 -6.54 -13.91 -1.34
C ARG A 48 -7.18 -13.00 -0.31
N GLU A 49 -7.31 -13.45 0.94
CA GLU A 49 -8.01 -12.74 2.01
C GLU A 49 -7.26 -11.50 2.52
N THR A 50 -5.93 -11.49 2.40
CA THR A 50 -5.08 -10.39 2.89
C THR A 50 -4.35 -9.67 1.76
N ILE A 51 -4.75 -9.91 0.52
CA ILE A 51 -3.98 -9.49 -0.67
C ILE A 51 -3.72 -7.98 -0.72
N SER A 52 -4.64 -7.18 -0.20
CA SER A 52 -4.54 -5.71 -0.09
C SER A 52 -3.51 -5.21 0.92
N ASN A 53 -2.97 -6.09 1.78
CA ASN A 53 -2.07 -5.71 2.88
C ASN A 53 -0.58 -5.87 2.52
N TRP A 54 -0.28 -6.26 1.27
CA TRP A 54 1.07 -6.63 0.82
C TRP A 54 1.63 -5.58 -0.14
N PHE A 55 2.82 -5.08 0.22
CA PHE A 55 3.55 -4.05 -0.50
C PHE A 55 4.93 -4.55 -0.85
N LYS A 56 5.58 -3.86 -1.78
CA LYS A 56 6.98 -4.08 -2.15
C LYS A 56 7.75 -2.78 -2.04
N ILE A 57 9.03 -2.92 -1.71
CA ILE A 57 10.02 -1.85 -1.81
C ILE A 57 10.88 -2.20 -3.03
N GLU A 58 10.98 -1.28 -3.97
CA GLU A 58 11.74 -1.47 -5.20
C GLU A 58 12.76 -0.35 -5.36
N LYS A 59 13.91 -0.67 -5.94
CA LYS A 59 14.93 0.33 -6.26
C LYS A 59 14.37 1.35 -7.26
N PHE A 60 14.59 2.62 -6.98
CA PHE A 60 14.21 3.72 -7.86
C PHE A 60 15.34 4.74 -7.93
N GLU A 61 16.03 4.76 -9.09
CA GLU A 61 17.26 5.52 -9.31
C GLU A 61 18.36 5.17 -8.29
N ARG A 62 18.67 6.11 -7.39
CA ARG A 62 19.65 6.00 -6.30
C ARG A 62 19.02 5.67 -4.95
N ASP A 63 17.69 5.60 -4.88
CA ASP A 63 16.94 5.35 -3.65
C ASP A 63 15.87 4.27 -3.92
N TYR A 64 14.70 4.37 -3.29
CA TYR A 64 13.64 3.37 -3.33
C TYR A 64 12.28 4.00 -3.62
N LYS A 65 11.32 3.16 -4.01
CA LYS A 65 9.90 3.50 -4.08
C LYS A 65 9.07 2.39 -3.45
N LEU A 66 7.85 2.74 -3.07
CA LEU A 66 6.85 1.77 -2.63
C LEU A 66 5.95 1.38 -3.80
N VAL A 67 5.59 0.09 -3.85
CA VAL A 67 4.77 -0.49 -4.92
C VAL A 67 3.70 -1.37 -4.31
N TYR A 68 2.50 -1.31 -4.88
CA TYR A 68 1.46 -2.30 -4.65
C TYR A 68 1.37 -3.18 -5.90
N CYS A 69 1.88 -4.41 -5.80
CA CYS A 69 1.79 -5.45 -6.83
C CYS A 69 2.02 -6.81 -6.15
N PRO A 70 1.07 -7.25 -5.31
CA PRO A 70 1.28 -8.37 -4.41
C PRO A 70 1.34 -9.69 -5.17
N THR A 71 2.24 -10.59 -4.74
CA THR A 71 2.44 -11.91 -5.36
C THR A 71 2.03 -13.08 -4.45
N VAL A 72 1.35 -12.79 -3.34
CA VAL A 72 0.86 -13.79 -2.37
C VAL A 72 -0.33 -14.62 -2.85
N CYS A 73 -0.95 -14.28 -3.99
CA CYS A 73 -2.03 -15.04 -4.60
C CYS A 73 -1.81 -15.14 -6.12
N ASN A 74 -1.40 -16.32 -6.59
CA ASN A 74 -1.02 -16.55 -7.99
C ASN A 74 -2.20 -16.53 -9.00
N PHE A 75 -3.44 -16.74 -8.56
CA PHE A 75 -4.63 -16.72 -9.40
C PHE A 75 -5.44 -15.42 -9.30
N CYS A 76 -5.08 -14.53 -8.36
CA CYS A 76 -5.79 -13.28 -8.16
C CYS A 76 -5.39 -12.26 -9.24
N LYS A 77 -6.37 -11.52 -9.76
CA LYS A 77 -6.12 -10.34 -10.58
C LYS A 77 -5.94 -9.15 -9.66
N VAL A 78 -4.75 -8.57 -9.67
CA VAL A 78 -4.40 -7.43 -8.81
C VAL A 78 -4.01 -6.23 -9.66
N ILE A 79 -4.24 -5.04 -9.11
CA ILE A 79 -3.68 -3.82 -9.65
C ILE A 79 -2.19 -3.81 -9.29
N CYS A 80 -1.34 -3.58 -10.29
CA CYS A 80 0.10 -3.39 -10.09
C CYS A 80 0.44 -1.93 -10.40
N LYS A 81 0.80 -1.16 -9.38
CA LYS A 81 1.08 0.26 -9.53
C LYS A 81 2.02 0.79 -8.45
N ASP A 82 2.77 1.83 -8.80
CA ASP A 82 3.60 2.57 -7.85
C ASP A 82 2.72 3.32 -6.86
N ILE A 83 3.29 3.62 -5.68
CA ILE A 83 2.67 4.47 -4.67
C ILE A 83 3.27 5.86 -4.78
N GLY A 84 2.40 6.86 -4.95
CA GLY A 84 2.75 8.27 -5.07
C GLY A 84 1.97 9.14 -4.09
N ILE A 85 2.15 10.45 -4.21
CA ILE A 85 1.45 11.45 -3.40
C ILE A 85 0.23 11.98 -4.14
N PHE A 86 -0.91 12.01 -3.47
CA PHE A 86 -2.12 12.71 -3.87
C PHE A 86 -2.47 13.76 -2.82
N ILE A 87 -2.74 15.00 -3.23
CA ILE A 87 -3.11 16.07 -2.32
C ILE A 87 -4.64 16.11 -2.23
N GLN A 88 -5.17 15.82 -1.05
CA GLN A 88 -6.60 15.92 -0.73
C GLN A 88 -6.76 16.89 0.44
N ASP A 89 -7.48 17.99 0.21
CA ASP A 89 -7.77 19.00 1.23
C ASP A 89 -6.51 19.51 1.97
N GLY A 90 -5.43 19.75 1.21
CA GLY A 90 -4.13 20.17 1.74
C GLY A 90 -3.30 19.06 2.39
N THR A 91 -3.85 17.85 2.54
CA THR A 91 -3.16 16.69 3.10
C THR A 91 -2.52 15.84 2.01
N ARG A 92 -1.25 15.49 2.19
CA ARG A 92 -0.50 14.59 1.29
C ARG A 92 -0.80 13.14 1.64
N ARG A 93 -1.71 12.51 0.91
CA ARG A 93 -2.06 11.09 1.07
C ARG A 93 -1.25 10.21 0.12
N LEU A 94 -1.03 8.96 0.51
CA LEU A 94 -0.43 7.94 -0.36
C LEU A 94 -1.52 7.26 -1.18
N ALA A 95 -1.32 7.16 -2.50
CA ALA A 95 -2.26 6.54 -3.42
C ALA A 95 -1.54 5.83 -4.56
N LEU A 96 -2.22 4.90 -5.22
CA LEU A 96 -1.71 4.31 -6.47
C LEU A 96 -1.56 5.39 -7.54
N SER A 97 -0.38 5.45 -8.16
CA SER A 97 0.05 6.57 -9.00
C SER A 97 0.96 6.09 -10.14
N ASP A 98 0.88 6.74 -11.31
CA ASP A 98 1.84 6.52 -12.40
C ASP A 98 3.16 7.29 -12.16
N VAL A 99 3.16 8.20 -11.18
CA VAL A 99 4.34 8.94 -10.72
C VAL A 99 4.70 8.40 -9.33
N PRO A 100 5.79 7.61 -9.21
CA PRO A 100 6.24 7.10 -7.91
C PRO A 100 6.69 8.23 -6.99
N PHE A 101 6.48 8.05 -5.69
CA PHE A 101 7.13 8.86 -4.67
C PHE A 101 8.39 8.14 -4.19
N LYS A 102 9.50 8.88 -4.24
CA LYS A 102 10.84 8.45 -3.88
C LYS A 102 11.12 8.72 -2.40
#